data_AF-A0A7L3AQQ8-F1
#
_entry.id   AF-A0A7L3AQQ8-F1
#
_cell.length_a   1.000
_cell.length_b   1.000
_cell.length_c   1.000
_cell.angle_alpha   90.00
_cell.angle_beta   90.00
_cell.angle_gamma   90.00
#
_symmetry.space_group_name_H-M   'P 1'
#
loop_
_entity.id
_entity.type
_entity.pdbx_description
1 polymer ?
#
loop_
_entity_poly.entity_id
_entity_poly.type
_entity_poly.pdbx_seq_one_letter_code
_entity_poly.pdbx_strand_id
1 'polypeptide(L)'
;TRGTAARSIRPYSSSEQYLYAMKEDLAEWLRDLYDLDIQVGTFVEVLETGAVLCSHANNVTHVAGEFARAYPGVACHLRLPTTGVTCNLTAQPGTFQARDNVSNFIQWCRKEMDIQDVLMFETEDLVLRKNEKNFVLCLLELARRAARFGMCAPTLVQMEEEIEEELRQELDLPPPETPLPRPPRKPRDLHNLDQMVQRLVSRCTCPIQFPMIKISEGKYRVGDSDTLIFVRILREHVMVRVGGGWDTLEHYLDKHDPCRCTSLSHKQAGKSRTPQQPVQHEVWLCPASKVAARGQPQPALLVSRSQSPLPPVTW
;
A
#
# COMPACT_ATOMS: atom_id res chain seq x y z
N THR A 1 -20.66 -29.99 23.69
CA THR A 1 -20.80 -28.61 23.18
C THR A 1 -19.64 -27.78 23.73
N ARG A 2 -18.60 -27.56 22.93
CA ARG A 2 -17.36 -26.89 23.36
C ARG A 2 -17.28 -25.56 22.62
N GLY A 3 -17.39 -24.47 23.36
CA GLY A 3 -17.51 -23.11 22.83
C GLY A 3 -16.27 -22.66 22.09
N THR A 4 -16.47 -22.21 20.85
CA THR A 4 -15.47 -21.55 20.02
C THR A 4 -15.21 -20.17 20.60
N ALA A 5 -14.04 -19.97 21.20
CA ALA A 5 -13.60 -18.65 21.60
C ALA A 5 -13.39 -17.80 20.34
N ALA A 6 -14.29 -16.84 20.12
CA ALA A 6 -14.14 -15.82 19.09
C ALA A 6 -12.83 -15.07 19.37
N ARG A 7 -11.85 -15.23 18.48
CA ARG A 7 -10.62 -14.42 18.49
C ARG A 7 -11.04 -12.97 18.30
N SER A 8 -10.95 -12.20 19.38
CA SER A 8 -11.16 -10.75 19.38
C SER A 8 -10.22 -10.12 18.35
N ILE A 9 -10.81 -9.59 17.28
CA ILE A 9 -10.14 -8.70 16.33
C ILE A 9 -9.76 -7.46 17.16
N ARG A 10 -8.49 -7.37 17.57
CA ARG A 10 -7.99 -6.17 18.22
C ARG A 10 -8.04 -5.04 17.19
N PRO A 11 -8.68 -3.89 17.47
CA PRO A 11 -8.55 -2.73 16.61
C PRO A 11 -7.09 -2.29 16.67
N TYR A 12 -6.36 -2.44 15.57
CA TYR A 12 -5.02 -1.90 15.43
C TYR A 12 -5.08 -0.36 15.54
N SER A 13 -4.05 0.23 16.13
CA SER A 13 -3.86 1.68 16.07
C SER A 13 -3.77 2.10 14.59
N SER A 14 -4.30 3.27 14.22
CA SER A 14 -4.42 3.68 12.80
C SER A 14 -3.07 3.68 12.07
N SER A 15 -1.96 3.91 12.78
CA SER A 15 -0.59 3.86 12.24
C SER A 15 -0.05 2.46 11.94
N GLU A 16 -0.67 1.38 12.40
CA GLU A 16 -0.18 0.00 12.19
C GLU A 16 -0.87 -0.71 11.03
N GLN A 17 -2.00 -0.19 10.54
CA GLN A 17 -2.79 -0.85 9.50
C GLN A 17 -2.05 -0.94 8.15
N TYR A 18 -1.38 0.13 7.72
CA TYR A 18 -0.62 0.08 6.45
C TYR A 18 0.58 -0.86 6.54
N LEU A 19 1.25 -0.91 7.70
CA LEU A 19 2.36 -1.82 7.93
C LEU A 19 1.90 -3.27 7.92
N TYR A 20 0.71 -3.54 8.47
CA TYR A 20 0.09 -4.86 8.37
C TYR A 20 -0.14 -5.30 6.92
N ALA A 21 -0.74 -4.43 6.10
CA ALA A 21 -0.99 -4.72 4.69
C ALA A 21 0.32 -4.99 3.91
N MET A 22 1.37 -4.21 4.17
CA MET A 22 2.69 -4.43 3.57
C MET A 22 3.32 -5.76 4.01
N LYS A 23 3.23 -6.12 5.29
CA LYS A 23 3.73 -7.42 5.80
C LYS A 23 2.96 -8.58 5.21
N GLU A 24 1.65 -8.45 5.03
CA GLU A 24 0.82 -9.48 4.43
C GLU A 24 1.22 -9.77 2.97
N ASP A 25 1.45 -8.72 2.17
CA ASP A 25 1.93 -8.84 0.80
C ASP A 25 3.33 -9.46 0.73
N LEU A 26 4.25 -9.02 1.58
CA LEU A 26 5.59 -9.61 1.65
C LEU A 26 5.58 -11.07 2.13
N ALA A 27 4.71 -11.43 3.07
CA ALA A 27 4.54 -12.80 3.52
C ALA A 27 4.05 -13.69 2.37
N GLU A 28 3.04 -13.25 1.62
CA GLU A 28 2.55 -13.95 0.43
C GLU A 28 3.62 -14.12 -0.63
N TRP A 29 4.36 -13.05 -0.93
CA TRP A 29 5.45 -13.09 -1.87
C TRP A 29 6.56 -14.07 -1.49
N LEU A 30 7.00 -14.06 -0.23
CA LEU A 30 8.04 -14.99 0.25
C LEU A 30 7.53 -16.43 0.31
N ARG A 31 6.27 -16.65 0.67
CA ARG A 31 5.62 -17.97 0.61
C ARG A 31 5.65 -18.52 -0.80
N ASP A 32 5.24 -17.73 -1.80
CA ASP A 32 5.16 -18.19 -3.18
C ASP A 32 6.56 -18.46 -3.78
N LEU A 33 7.57 -17.71 -3.37
CA LEU A 33 8.96 -17.90 -3.82
C LEU A 33 9.65 -19.12 -3.21
N TYR A 34 9.35 -19.45 -1.95
CA TYR A 34 10.15 -20.37 -1.14
C TYR A 34 9.36 -21.49 -0.47
N ASP A 35 8.06 -21.60 -0.75
CA ASP A 35 7.13 -22.57 -0.15
C ASP A 35 7.16 -22.53 1.39
N LEU A 36 7.17 -21.33 1.94
CA LEU A 36 7.25 -21.10 3.39
C LEU A 36 5.86 -21.03 4.02
N ASP A 37 5.69 -21.62 5.21
CA ASP A 37 4.52 -21.36 6.06
C ASP A 37 4.69 -20.00 6.79
N ILE A 38 4.59 -18.93 6.02
CA ILE A 38 4.68 -17.56 6.51
C ILE A 38 3.34 -16.84 6.33
N GLN A 39 2.90 -16.21 7.41
CA GLN A 39 1.69 -15.41 7.50
C GLN A 39 2.03 -14.07 8.15
N VAL A 40 1.17 -13.07 8.01
CA VAL A 40 1.39 -11.74 8.61
C VAL A 40 1.64 -11.78 10.12
N GLY A 41 1.03 -12.73 10.84
CA GLY A 41 1.23 -12.92 12.29
C GLY A 41 2.55 -13.62 12.66
N THR A 42 3.10 -14.43 11.76
CA THR A 42 4.37 -15.15 11.94
C THR A 42 5.52 -14.53 11.15
N PHE A 43 5.28 -13.40 10.48
CA PHE A 43 6.20 -12.78 9.53
C PHE A 43 7.60 -12.55 10.11
N VAL A 44 7.67 -11.97 11.30
CA VAL A 44 8.95 -11.72 11.99
C VAL A 44 9.56 -13.02 12.52
N GLU A 45 8.75 -13.92 13.08
CA GLU A 45 9.18 -15.20 13.65
C GLU A 45 9.89 -16.09 12.63
N VAL A 46 9.36 -16.15 11.40
CA VAL A 46 9.95 -16.95 10.32
C VAL A 46 11.29 -16.35 9.84
N LEU A 47 11.45 -15.02 9.96
CA LEU A 47 12.59 -14.30 9.39
C LEU A 47 13.69 -13.96 10.40
N GLU A 48 13.41 -14.04 11.71
CA GLU A 48 14.29 -13.52 12.78
C GLU A 48 15.63 -14.27 12.95
N THR A 49 15.78 -15.45 12.34
CA THR A 49 17.08 -16.15 12.26
C THR A 49 18.00 -15.60 11.18
N GLY A 50 17.46 -14.77 10.26
CA GLY A 50 18.16 -14.26 9.08
C GLY A 50 18.41 -15.29 7.98
N ALA A 51 18.13 -16.59 8.21
CA ALA A 51 18.46 -17.65 7.26
C ALA A 51 17.70 -17.53 5.94
N VAL A 52 16.39 -17.23 6.01
CA VAL A 52 15.55 -16.99 4.82
C VAL A 52 16.02 -15.75 4.08
N LEU A 53 16.44 -14.70 4.77
CA LEU A 53 16.95 -13.47 4.16
C LEU A 53 18.25 -13.72 3.39
N CYS A 54 19.18 -14.48 3.99
CA CYS A 54 20.40 -14.88 3.30
C CYS A 54 20.12 -15.77 2.09
N SER A 55 19.20 -16.73 2.21
CA SER A 55 18.74 -17.55 1.09
C SER A 55 18.17 -16.66 -0.03
N HIS A 56 17.35 -15.66 0.32
CA HIS A 56 16.77 -14.73 -0.62
C HIS A 56 17.85 -13.92 -1.35
N ALA A 57 18.81 -13.32 -0.64
CA ALA A 57 19.95 -12.61 -1.25
C ALA A 57 20.75 -13.47 -2.23
N ASN A 58 21.00 -14.73 -1.86
CA ASN A 58 21.68 -15.69 -2.74
C ASN A 58 20.87 -16.02 -3.99
N ASN A 59 19.55 -16.19 -3.85
CA ASN A 59 18.66 -16.41 -4.99
C ASN A 59 18.60 -15.18 -5.91
N VAL A 60 18.50 -13.97 -5.36
CA VAL A 60 18.54 -12.72 -6.13
C VAL A 60 19.82 -12.64 -6.95
N THR A 61 20.96 -12.94 -6.33
CA THR A 61 22.28 -12.98 -6.98
C THR A 61 22.32 -14.02 -8.10
N HIS A 62 21.74 -15.20 -7.88
CA HIS A 62 21.64 -16.25 -8.89
C HIS A 62 20.81 -15.80 -10.11
N VAL A 63 19.60 -15.26 -9.87
CA VAL A 63 18.72 -14.77 -10.95
C VAL A 63 19.37 -13.62 -11.72
N ALA A 64 20.08 -12.72 -11.05
CA ALA A 64 20.83 -11.66 -11.71
C ALA A 64 21.92 -12.21 -12.63
N GLY A 65 22.61 -13.29 -12.23
CA GLY A 65 23.59 -13.98 -13.05
C GLY A 65 22.98 -14.62 -14.31
N GLU A 66 21.83 -15.28 -14.17
CA GLU A 66 21.09 -15.84 -15.30
C GLU A 66 20.60 -14.74 -16.25
N PHE A 67 20.08 -13.63 -15.71
CA PHE A 67 19.69 -12.46 -16.49
C PHE A 67 20.87 -11.88 -17.28
N ALA A 68 22.04 -11.75 -16.65
CA ALA A 68 23.24 -11.23 -17.30
C ALA A 68 23.72 -12.10 -18.47
N ARG A 69 23.56 -13.42 -18.36
CA ARG A 69 23.88 -14.37 -19.44
C ARG A 69 22.87 -14.30 -20.57
N ALA A 70 21.58 -14.19 -20.25
CA ALA A 70 20.51 -14.16 -21.24
C ALA A 70 20.44 -12.81 -21.99
N TYR A 71 20.73 -11.69 -21.31
CA TYR A 71 20.56 -10.34 -21.83
C TYR A 71 21.80 -9.45 -21.58
N PRO A 72 23.00 -9.81 -22.09
CA PRO A 72 24.25 -9.13 -21.76
C PRO A 72 24.26 -7.63 -22.11
N GLY A 73 23.61 -7.25 -23.22
CA GLY A 73 23.52 -5.84 -23.65
C GLY A 73 22.61 -4.98 -22.77
N VAL A 74 21.64 -5.57 -22.07
CA VAL A 74 20.81 -4.86 -21.08
C VAL A 74 21.50 -4.85 -19.73
N ALA A 75 22.08 -5.99 -19.35
CA ALA A 75 22.76 -6.20 -18.09
C ALA A 75 23.94 -5.24 -17.87
N CYS A 76 24.68 -4.85 -18.91
CA CYS A 76 25.79 -3.91 -18.79
C CYS A 76 25.36 -2.48 -18.35
N HIS A 77 24.08 -2.15 -18.48
CA HIS A 77 23.49 -0.88 -18.03
C HIS A 77 22.83 -0.99 -16.65
N LEU A 78 22.79 -2.18 -16.05
CA LEU A 78 22.20 -2.42 -14.74
C LEU A 78 23.27 -2.71 -13.70
N ARG A 79 23.03 -2.27 -12.46
CA ARG A 79 23.80 -2.77 -11.31
C ARG A 79 23.21 -4.08 -10.85
N LEU A 80 23.90 -5.17 -11.20
CA LEU A 80 23.49 -6.52 -10.84
C LEU A 80 24.34 -7.03 -9.68
N PRO A 81 23.73 -7.70 -8.68
CA PRO A 81 24.49 -8.36 -7.62
C PRO A 81 25.37 -9.46 -8.22
N THR A 82 26.62 -9.53 -7.78
CA THR A 82 27.62 -10.49 -8.30
C THR A 82 28.05 -11.50 -7.25
N THR A 83 27.96 -11.12 -5.97
CA THR A 83 28.41 -11.94 -4.86
C THR A 83 27.25 -12.19 -3.90
N GLY A 84 27.07 -13.44 -3.49
CA GLY A 84 26.08 -13.83 -2.50
C GLY A 84 26.53 -13.55 -1.06
N VAL A 85 25.78 -14.09 -0.09
CA VAL A 85 26.05 -13.99 1.34
C VAL A 85 26.29 -15.35 1.97
N THR A 86 27.14 -15.36 2.99
CA THR A 86 27.30 -16.49 3.90
C THR A 86 26.11 -16.59 4.84
N CYS A 87 25.68 -17.82 5.11
CA CYS A 87 24.51 -18.10 5.95
C CYS A 87 24.80 -19.24 6.91
N ASN A 88 24.54 -19.04 8.20
CA ASN A 88 24.49 -20.10 9.19
C ASN A 88 23.05 -20.61 9.35
N LEU A 89 22.76 -21.76 8.76
CA LEU A 89 21.43 -22.39 8.80
C LEU A 89 21.07 -22.98 10.18
N THR A 90 22.04 -23.09 11.09
CA THR A 90 21.82 -23.61 12.46
C THR A 90 21.49 -22.51 13.47
N ALA A 91 21.50 -21.25 13.02
CA ALA A 91 21.20 -20.10 13.87
C ALA A 91 19.81 -20.23 14.51
N GLN A 92 19.74 -19.96 15.80
CA GLN A 92 18.49 -19.97 16.56
C GLN A 92 17.98 -18.53 16.76
N PRO A 93 16.66 -18.32 16.90
CA PRO A 93 16.08 -17.01 17.18
C PRO A 93 16.74 -16.29 18.36
N GLY A 94 16.94 -14.98 18.24
CA GLY A 94 17.51 -14.15 19.31
C GLY A 94 19.02 -14.30 19.57
N THR A 95 19.71 -15.20 18.87
CA THR A 95 21.15 -15.48 19.09
C THR A 95 22.09 -14.51 18.35
N PHE A 96 23.37 -14.52 18.72
CA PHE A 96 24.40 -13.80 17.99
C PHE A 96 24.54 -14.31 16.55
N GLN A 97 24.40 -15.63 16.32
CA GLN A 97 24.43 -16.22 14.99
C GLN A 97 23.28 -15.71 14.11
N ALA A 98 22.08 -15.51 14.68
CA ALA A 98 20.97 -14.89 13.96
C ALA A 98 21.29 -13.44 13.58
N ARG A 99 21.87 -12.66 14.50
CA ARG A 99 22.32 -11.28 14.19
C ARG A 99 23.38 -11.25 13.10
N ASP A 100 24.30 -12.22 13.09
CA ASP A 100 25.35 -12.33 12.08
C ASP A 100 24.75 -12.59 10.68
N ASN A 101 23.81 -13.53 10.55
CA ASN A 101 23.07 -13.74 9.31
C ASN A 101 22.37 -12.45 8.83
N VAL A 102 21.65 -11.77 9.72
CA VAL A 102 20.96 -10.51 9.39
C VAL A 102 21.95 -9.41 8.98
N SER A 103 23.11 -9.33 9.64
CA SER A 103 24.17 -8.38 9.30
C SER A 103 24.76 -8.66 7.91
N ASN A 104 25.01 -9.92 7.57
CA ASN A 104 25.47 -10.32 6.23
C ASN A 104 24.46 -9.90 5.15
N PHE A 105 23.16 -10.12 5.39
CA PHE A 105 22.10 -9.68 4.50
C PHE A 105 22.07 -8.15 4.34
N ILE A 106 22.10 -7.39 5.44
CA ILE A 106 22.13 -5.92 5.44
C ILE A 106 23.32 -5.39 4.63
N GLN A 107 24.51 -5.95 4.84
CA GLN A 107 25.72 -5.55 4.11
C GLN A 107 25.58 -5.83 2.61
N TRP A 108 25.01 -6.97 2.23
CA TRP A 108 24.74 -7.30 0.85
C TRP A 108 23.72 -6.38 0.18
N CYS A 109 22.60 -6.07 0.86
CA CYS A 109 21.62 -5.10 0.38
C CYS A 109 22.24 -3.73 0.10
N ARG A 110 23.13 -3.25 0.98
CA ARG A 110 23.85 -2.00 0.79
C ARG A 110 24.84 -2.07 -0.38
N LYS A 111 25.64 -3.13 -0.44
CA LYS A 111 26.77 -3.22 -1.37
C LYS A 111 26.36 -3.66 -2.77
N GLU A 112 25.63 -4.77 -2.88
CA GLU A 112 25.32 -5.44 -4.14
C GLU A 112 24.01 -4.91 -4.74
N MET A 113 23.07 -4.49 -3.89
CA MET A 113 21.77 -3.95 -4.32
C MET A 113 21.69 -2.43 -4.21
N ASP A 114 22.69 -1.73 -3.65
CA ASP A 114 22.78 -0.26 -3.57
C ASP A 114 21.58 0.41 -2.85
N ILE A 115 20.96 -0.30 -1.91
CA ILE A 115 19.85 0.23 -1.11
C ILE A 115 20.37 1.35 -0.19
N GLN A 116 19.70 2.51 -0.25
CA GLN A 116 20.07 3.70 0.50
C GLN A 116 19.86 3.52 2.00
N ASP A 117 20.76 4.06 2.83
CA ASP A 117 20.73 3.88 4.30
C ASP A 117 19.41 4.37 4.94
N VAL A 118 18.72 5.35 4.34
CA VAL A 118 17.42 5.83 4.82
C VAL A 118 16.30 4.77 4.74
N LEU A 119 16.49 3.70 3.96
CA LEU A 119 15.58 2.56 3.85
C LEU A 119 16.15 1.29 4.50
N MET A 120 17.39 1.33 5.00
CA MET A 120 18.01 0.18 5.65
C MET A 120 17.46 0.02 7.08
N PHE A 121 17.48 -1.23 7.55
CA PHE A 121 17.15 -1.59 8.92
C PHE A 121 18.39 -2.09 9.67
N GLU A 122 18.31 -2.15 10.99
CA GLU A 122 19.37 -2.67 11.86
C GLU A 122 19.09 -4.12 12.29
N THR A 123 20.12 -4.84 12.72
CA THR A 123 19.94 -6.22 13.19
C THR A 123 18.95 -6.33 14.36
N GLU A 124 18.89 -5.32 15.23
CA GLU A 124 17.97 -5.28 16.37
C GLU A 124 16.52 -5.02 15.97
N ASP A 125 16.29 -4.37 14.83
CA ASP A 125 14.95 -4.10 14.32
C ASP A 125 14.18 -5.40 14.06
N LEU A 126 14.89 -6.43 13.59
CA LEU A 126 14.35 -7.75 13.31
C LEU A 126 14.55 -8.71 14.49
N VAL A 127 15.79 -8.91 14.96
CA VAL A 127 16.11 -9.96 15.95
C VAL A 127 15.54 -9.64 17.34
N LEU A 128 15.44 -8.36 17.69
CA LEU A 128 14.83 -7.91 18.94
C LEU A 128 13.45 -7.27 18.72
N ARG A 129 12.94 -7.30 17.48
CA ARG A 129 11.64 -6.74 17.09
C ARG A 129 11.47 -5.27 17.48
N LYS A 130 12.55 -4.47 17.42
CA LYS A 130 12.51 -3.04 17.81
C LYS A 130 11.74 -2.17 16.83
N ASN A 131 11.83 -2.46 15.52
CA ASN A 131 11.23 -1.62 14.48
C ASN A 131 10.97 -2.41 13.20
N GLU A 132 9.76 -2.95 13.05
CA GLU A 132 9.38 -3.69 11.85
C GLU A 132 9.25 -2.82 10.59
N LYS A 133 9.04 -1.50 10.74
CA LYS A 133 8.77 -0.60 9.60
C LYS A 133 9.97 -0.53 8.66
N ASN A 134 11.15 -0.25 9.18
CA ASN A 134 12.34 -0.12 8.34
C ASN A 134 12.67 -1.46 7.65
N PHE A 135 12.48 -2.56 8.36
CA PHE A 135 12.65 -3.91 7.80
C PHE A 135 11.73 -4.16 6.60
N VAL A 136 10.43 -3.85 6.73
CA VAL A 136 9.44 -3.99 5.66
C VAL A 136 9.77 -3.09 4.46
N LEU A 137 10.13 -1.83 4.71
CA LEU A 137 10.49 -0.89 3.64
C LEU A 137 11.75 -1.32 2.90
N CYS A 138 12.74 -1.86 3.59
CA CYS A 138 13.96 -2.40 3.00
C CYS A 138 13.65 -3.58 2.05
N LEU A 139 12.77 -4.50 2.46
CA LEU A 139 12.38 -5.63 1.62
C LEU A 139 11.60 -5.21 0.37
N LEU A 140 10.70 -4.22 0.49
CA LEU A 140 9.99 -3.67 -0.68
C LEU A 140 10.95 -2.98 -1.66
N GLU A 141 11.96 -2.25 -1.15
CA GLU A 141 13.02 -1.66 -1.98
C GLU A 141 13.85 -2.74 -2.68
N LEU A 142 14.23 -3.79 -1.95
CA LEU A 142 14.96 -4.92 -2.52
C LEU A 142 14.18 -5.56 -3.67
N ALA A 143 12.89 -5.80 -3.46
CA ALA A 143 12.02 -6.38 -4.48
C ALA A 143 11.87 -5.47 -5.71
N ARG A 144 11.72 -4.15 -5.51
CA ARG A 144 11.73 -3.15 -6.60
C ARG A 144 12.98 -3.25 -7.46
N ARG A 145 14.15 -3.35 -6.82
CA ARG A 145 15.43 -3.46 -7.55
C ARG A 145 15.56 -4.80 -8.26
N ALA A 146 15.17 -5.89 -7.61
CA ALA A 146 15.26 -7.23 -8.17
C ALA A 146 14.33 -7.47 -9.36
N ALA A 147 13.15 -6.82 -9.39
CA ALA A 147 12.21 -6.90 -10.49
C ALA A 147 12.81 -6.46 -11.84
N ARG A 148 13.80 -5.54 -11.81
CA ARG A 148 14.47 -5.02 -13.00
C ARG A 148 15.25 -6.07 -13.80
N PHE A 149 15.56 -7.20 -13.17
CA PHE A 149 16.25 -8.32 -13.82
C PHE A 149 15.47 -9.63 -13.70
N GLY A 150 14.14 -9.54 -13.62
CA GLY A 150 13.22 -10.66 -13.85
C GLY A 150 12.80 -11.45 -12.62
N MET A 151 13.16 -11.02 -11.40
CA MET A 151 12.56 -11.59 -10.20
C MET A 151 11.08 -11.21 -10.08
N CYS A 152 10.24 -12.15 -9.64
CA CYS A 152 8.87 -11.83 -9.28
C CYS A 152 8.85 -10.82 -8.13
N ALA A 153 8.05 -9.76 -8.27
CA ALA A 153 7.89 -8.72 -7.26
C ALA A 153 6.59 -8.93 -6.46
N PRO A 154 6.52 -8.43 -5.20
CA PRO A 154 5.29 -8.43 -4.43
C PRO A 154 4.24 -7.52 -5.08
N THR A 155 2.98 -7.68 -4.67
CA THR A 155 1.83 -7.05 -5.32
C THR A 155 1.92 -5.53 -5.28
N LEU A 156 2.38 -4.95 -4.17
CA LEU A 156 2.58 -3.51 -4.01
C LEU A 156 3.52 -2.92 -5.06
N VAL A 157 4.65 -3.59 -5.29
CA VAL A 157 5.65 -3.15 -6.27
C VAL A 157 5.10 -3.27 -7.69
N GLN A 158 4.35 -4.32 -7.99
CA GLN A 158 3.69 -4.45 -9.28
C GLN A 158 2.67 -3.31 -9.53
N MET A 159 1.94 -2.89 -8.49
CA MET A 159 1.01 -1.76 -8.58
C MET A 159 1.74 -0.43 -8.77
N GLU A 160 2.93 -0.25 -8.18
CA GLU A 160 3.76 0.94 -8.42
C GLU A 160 4.16 1.05 -9.89
N GLU A 161 4.65 -0.04 -10.49
CA GLU A 161 5.02 -0.06 -11.90
C GLU A 161 3.82 0.18 -12.83
N GLU A 162 2.64 -0.35 -12.48
CA GLU A 162 1.39 -0.12 -13.20
C GLU A 162 1.01 1.37 -13.18
N ILE A 163 1.03 1.99 -11.99
CA ILE A 163 0.74 3.42 -11.82
C ILE A 163 1.75 4.27 -12.58
N GLU A 164 3.04 3.93 -12.54
CA GLU A 164 4.08 4.66 -13.26
C GLU A 164 3.88 4.57 -14.77
N GLU A 165 3.46 3.41 -15.29
CA GLU A 165 3.16 3.22 -16.70
C GLU A 165 1.90 3.98 -17.15
N GLU A 166 0.83 3.96 -16.34
CA GLU A 166 -0.36 4.77 -16.57
C GLU A 166 -0.03 6.27 -16.62
N LEU A 167 0.79 6.74 -15.68
CA LEU A 167 1.21 8.15 -15.62
C LEU A 167 2.09 8.53 -16.81
N ARG A 168 2.98 7.63 -17.24
CA ARG A 168 3.83 7.83 -18.43
C ARG A 168 2.98 7.99 -19.69
N GLN A 169 1.96 7.16 -19.85
CA GLN A 169 1.03 7.21 -20.98
C GLN A 169 0.19 8.48 -20.97
N GLU A 170 -0.33 8.90 -19.80
CA GLU A 170 -1.09 10.15 -19.69
C GLU A 170 -0.25 11.40 -19.96
N LEU A 171 1.06 11.33 -19.73
CA LEU A 171 2.01 12.43 -19.97
C LEU A 171 2.68 12.34 -21.36
N ASP A 172 2.28 11.42 -22.23
CA ASP A 172 2.88 11.16 -23.56
C ASP A 172 4.42 11.02 -23.52
N LEU A 173 4.94 10.46 -22.42
CA LEU A 173 6.38 10.28 -22.22
C LEU A 173 6.91 9.09 -23.04
N PRO A 174 8.15 9.17 -23.54
CA PRO A 174 8.74 8.07 -24.29
C PRO A 174 8.86 6.80 -23.43
N PRO A 175 8.79 5.60 -24.06
CA PRO A 175 9.05 4.35 -23.36
C PRO A 175 10.44 4.34 -22.69
N PRO A 176 10.65 3.56 -21.63
CA PRO A 176 11.96 3.40 -21.02
C PRO A 176 13.00 2.95 -22.05
N GLU A 177 14.18 3.59 -22.05
CA GLU A 177 15.26 3.34 -23.04
C GLU A 177 15.71 1.87 -23.12
N THR A 178 15.52 1.12 -22.04
CA THR A 178 15.79 -0.33 -21.98
C THR A 178 14.47 -1.10 -21.77
N PRO A 179 13.89 -1.70 -22.82
CA PRO A 179 12.76 -2.60 -22.67
C PRO A 179 13.23 -3.87 -21.95
N LEU A 180 13.03 -3.90 -20.63
CA LEU A 180 13.29 -5.07 -19.82
C LEU A 180 12.34 -6.20 -20.25
N PRO A 181 12.81 -7.45 -20.39
CA PRO A 181 11.92 -8.60 -20.56
C PRO A 181 11.04 -8.71 -19.31
N ARG A 182 9.76 -8.33 -19.42
CA ARG A 182 8.82 -8.40 -18.31
C ARG A 182 7.91 -9.61 -18.49
N PRO A 183 7.65 -10.39 -17.44
CA PRO A 183 6.62 -11.41 -17.50
C PRO A 183 5.27 -10.74 -17.83
N PRO A 184 4.40 -11.40 -18.63
CA PRO A 184 3.09 -10.88 -18.95
C PRO A 184 2.29 -10.70 -17.66
N ARG A 185 1.81 -9.47 -17.45
CA ARG A 185 1.03 -9.13 -16.25
C ARG A 185 -0.41 -9.59 -16.45
N LYS A 186 -1.00 -10.18 -15.41
CA LYS A 186 -2.45 -10.39 -15.37
C LYS A 186 -3.12 -9.04 -15.09
N PRO A 187 -4.14 -8.64 -15.85
CA PRO A 187 -4.96 -7.48 -15.50
C PRO A 187 -5.51 -7.66 -14.09
N ARG A 188 -5.40 -6.63 -13.25
CA ARG A 188 -6.00 -6.64 -11.92
C ARG A 188 -7.50 -6.42 -12.06
N ASP A 189 -8.27 -7.25 -11.37
CA ASP A 189 -9.69 -7.01 -11.25
C ASP A 189 -9.91 -5.90 -10.21
N LEU A 190 -10.33 -4.73 -10.68
CA LEU A 190 -10.69 -3.59 -9.84
C LEU A 190 -12.20 -3.57 -9.55
N HIS A 191 -12.92 -4.65 -9.87
CA HIS A 191 -14.33 -4.79 -9.54
C HIS A 191 -14.54 -4.57 -8.04
N ASN A 192 -15.54 -3.74 -7.72
CA ASN A 192 -15.86 -3.24 -6.37
C ASN A 192 -14.94 -2.17 -5.79
N LEU A 193 -13.86 -1.72 -6.44
CA LEU A 193 -12.99 -0.68 -5.88
C LEU A 193 -13.78 0.56 -5.47
N ASP A 194 -14.62 1.09 -6.36
CA ASP A 194 -15.46 2.26 -6.06
C ASP A 194 -16.38 2.03 -4.86
N GLN A 195 -16.96 0.83 -4.74
CA GLN A 195 -17.82 0.50 -3.61
C GLN A 195 -17.03 0.46 -2.30
N MET A 196 -15.81 -0.09 -2.32
CA MET A 196 -14.92 -0.09 -1.15
C MET A 196 -14.53 1.33 -0.74
N VAL A 197 -14.15 2.16 -1.70
CA VAL A 197 -13.82 3.58 -1.49
C VAL A 197 -15.02 4.33 -0.91
N GLN A 198 -16.20 4.19 -1.51
CA GLN A 198 -17.44 4.81 -1.02
C GLN A 198 -17.75 4.41 0.41
N ARG A 199 -17.62 3.13 0.78
CA ARG A 199 -17.84 2.65 2.16
C ARG A 199 -16.88 3.27 3.18
N LEU A 200 -15.64 3.59 2.79
CA LEU A 200 -14.65 4.21 3.67
C LEU A 200 -14.91 5.72 3.82
N VAL A 201 -15.21 6.40 2.71
CA VAL A 201 -15.51 7.84 2.70
C VAL A 201 -16.84 8.13 3.43
N SER A 202 -17.84 7.24 3.31
CA SER A 202 -19.15 7.42 3.97
C SER A 202 -19.11 7.37 5.50
N ARG A 203 -17.98 6.98 6.11
CA ARG A 203 -17.79 7.01 7.57
C ARG A 203 -17.56 8.44 8.09
N CYS A 204 -17.32 9.41 7.22
CA CYS A 204 -17.21 10.82 7.56
C CYS A 204 -18.51 11.35 8.17
N THR A 205 -18.43 11.98 9.34
CA THR A 205 -19.56 12.63 10.03
C THR A 205 -19.54 14.15 9.92
N CYS A 206 -18.64 14.74 9.13
CA CYS A 206 -18.58 16.18 8.92
C CYS A 206 -19.85 16.70 8.22
N PRO A 207 -20.29 17.94 8.53
CA PRO A 207 -21.36 18.60 7.79
C PRO A 207 -20.98 18.86 6.33
N ILE A 208 -19.68 19.05 6.06
CA ILE A 208 -19.07 19.10 4.73
C ILE A 208 -18.04 17.98 4.69
N GLN A 209 -18.28 16.97 3.86
CA GLN A 209 -17.37 15.82 3.75
C GLN A 209 -16.06 16.24 3.07
N PHE A 210 -14.96 15.60 3.46
CA PHE A 210 -13.69 15.73 2.75
C PHE A 210 -13.89 15.35 1.27
N PRO A 211 -13.68 16.28 0.32
CA PRO A 211 -14.03 16.04 -1.08
C PRO A 211 -13.10 14.97 -1.66
N MET A 212 -13.68 13.90 -2.20
CA MET A 212 -12.97 12.84 -2.92
C MET A 212 -13.72 12.53 -4.22
N ILE A 213 -13.14 12.93 -5.34
CA ILE A 213 -13.77 12.90 -6.66
C ILE A 213 -13.06 11.88 -7.54
N LYS A 214 -13.81 10.91 -8.08
CA LYS A 214 -13.27 9.94 -9.04
C LYS A 214 -12.97 10.62 -10.37
N ILE A 215 -11.76 10.47 -10.89
CA ILE A 215 -11.36 10.93 -12.22
C ILE A 215 -11.47 9.79 -13.23
N SER A 216 -10.87 8.66 -12.89
CA SER A 216 -10.93 7.41 -13.66
C SER A 216 -10.81 6.23 -12.70
N GLU A 217 -10.87 5.01 -13.22
CA GLU A 217 -10.74 3.81 -12.38
C GLU A 217 -9.40 3.82 -11.63
N GLY A 218 -9.45 3.73 -10.30
CA GLY A 218 -8.25 3.80 -9.45
C GLY A 218 -7.58 5.18 -9.36
N LYS A 219 -8.18 6.26 -9.87
CA LYS A 219 -7.65 7.63 -9.76
C LYS A 219 -8.69 8.58 -9.15
N TYR A 220 -8.31 9.25 -8.08
CA TYR A 220 -9.19 10.16 -7.36
C TYR A 220 -8.46 11.47 -7.08
N ARG A 221 -9.20 12.59 -7.08
CA ARG A 221 -8.71 13.86 -6.54
C ARG A 221 -9.30 14.10 -5.17
N VAL A 222 -8.47 14.58 -4.25
CA VAL A 222 -8.84 14.71 -2.83
C VAL A 222 -8.44 16.06 -2.25
N GLY A 223 -9.30 16.54 -1.36
CA GLY A 223 -9.14 17.79 -0.64
C GLY A 223 -9.29 19.03 -1.53
N ASP A 224 -9.09 20.20 -0.93
CA ASP A 224 -9.24 21.49 -1.62
C ASP A 224 -8.09 21.79 -2.59
N SER A 225 -6.96 21.09 -2.44
CA SER A 225 -5.77 21.24 -3.30
C SER A 225 -5.82 20.41 -4.58
N ASP A 226 -6.93 19.71 -4.85
CA ASP A 226 -7.12 18.85 -6.03
C ASP A 226 -6.00 17.79 -6.19
N THR A 227 -5.46 17.29 -5.08
CA THR A 227 -4.33 16.34 -5.08
C THR A 227 -4.76 15.03 -5.73
N LEU A 228 -4.08 14.61 -6.79
CA LEU A 228 -4.31 13.32 -7.43
C LEU A 228 -3.72 12.19 -6.59
N ILE A 229 -4.53 11.17 -6.29
CA ILE A 229 -4.13 9.95 -5.61
C ILE A 229 -4.50 8.73 -6.46
N PHE A 230 -3.67 7.70 -6.37
CA PHE A 230 -3.94 6.42 -7.00
C PHE A 230 -4.40 5.43 -5.94
N VAL A 231 -5.50 4.75 -6.19
CA VAL A 231 -6.10 3.79 -5.27
C VAL A 231 -6.13 2.42 -5.93
N ARG A 232 -5.75 1.39 -5.18
CA ARG A 232 -5.74 -0.01 -5.62
C ARG A 232 -6.23 -0.94 -4.52
N ILE A 233 -6.69 -2.13 -4.91
CA ILE A 233 -7.05 -3.19 -3.97
C ILE A 233 -5.84 -4.09 -3.75
N LEU A 234 -5.48 -4.30 -2.49
CA LEU A 234 -4.51 -5.30 -2.07
C LEU A 234 -5.22 -6.23 -1.08
N ARG A 235 -5.66 -7.40 -1.56
CA ARG A 235 -6.46 -8.34 -0.76
C ARG A 235 -7.72 -7.66 -0.19
N GLU A 236 -7.82 -7.54 1.12
CA GLU A 236 -8.92 -6.86 1.82
C GLU A 236 -8.64 -5.36 2.07
N HIS A 237 -7.43 -4.89 1.74
CA HIS A 237 -7.00 -3.51 1.97
C HIS A 237 -7.26 -2.63 0.76
N VAL A 238 -7.80 -1.44 0.99
CA VAL A 238 -7.83 -0.37 0.00
C VAL A 238 -6.56 0.45 0.19
N MET A 239 -5.64 0.36 -0.75
CA MET A 239 -4.34 1.03 -0.70
C MET A 239 -4.39 2.34 -1.48
N VAL A 240 -3.75 3.37 -0.95
CA VAL A 240 -3.59 4.67 -1.59
C VAL A 240 -2.10 4.98 -1.78
N ARG A 241 -1.77 5.52 -2.95
CA ARG A 241 -0.45 5.97 -3.34
C ARG A 241 -0.48 7.47 -3.56
N VAL A 242 0.31 8.19 -2.77
CA VAL A 242 0.52 9.65 -2.90
C VAL A 242 2.02 9.91 -2.83
N GLY A 243 2.59 10.59 -3.83
CA GLY A 243 4.02 10.96 -3.80
C GLY A 243 4.98 9.77 -3.71
N GLY A 244 5.60 9.52 -2.56
CA GLY A 244 6.72 8.56 -2.35
C GLY A 244 6.47 7.24 -1.60
N GLY A 245 5.27 6.97 -1.06
CA GLY A 245 4.96 5.67 -0.42
C GLY A 245 3.49 5.24 -0.50
N TRP A 246 3.20 4.03 -0.01
CA TRP A 246 1.87 3.46 0.14
C TRP A 246 1.30 3.70 1.54
N ASP A 247 -0.01 3.91 1.60
CA ASP A 247 -0.80 3.93 2.83
C ASP A 247 -2.11 3.17 2.61
N THR A 248 -2.87 2.89 3.67
CA THR A 248 -4.28 2.49 3.49
C THR A 248 -5.14 3.72 3.29
N LEU A 249 -6.23 3.61 2.52
CA LEU A 249 -7.19 4.70 2.36
C LEU A 249 -7.83 5.06 3.72
N GLU A 250 -8.03 4.07 4.60
CA GLU A 250 -8.56 4.31 5.94
C GLU A 250 -7.64 5.22 6.76
N HIS A 251 -6.34 4.91 6.85
CA HIS A 251 -5.36 5.73 7.57
C HIS A 251 -5.06 7.07 6.88
N TYR A 252 -5.12 7.13 5.55
CA TYR A 252 -5.04 8.40 4.82
C TYR A 252 -6.19 9.33 5.21
N LEU A 253 -7.43 8.83 5.19
CA LEU A 253 -8.59 9.62 5.60
C LEU A 253 -8.54 10.03 7.09
N ASP A 254 -7.97 9.21 7.98
CA ASP A 254 -7.78 9.60 9.40
C ASP A 254 -6.89 10.84 9.58
N LYS A 255 -5.99 11.13 8.62
CA LYS A 255 -5.11 12.31 8.66
C LYS A 255 -5.70 13.54 7.98
N HIS A 256 -6.66 13.33 7.08
CA HIS A 256 -7.14 14.37 6.17
C HIS A 256 -8.61 14.75 6.40
N ASP A 257 -9.43 13.86 6.95
CA ASP A 257 -10.83 14.12 7.27
C ASP A 257 -10.98 14.76 8.67
N PRO A 258 -11.48 16.01 8.79
CA PRO A 258 -11.55 16.74 10.05
C PRO A 258 -12.26 16.02 11.20
N CYS A 259 -13.30 15.22 10.91
CA CYS A 259 -14.02 14.48 11.96
C CYS A 259 -13.31 13.21 12.41
N ARG A 260 -12.34 12.74 11.64
CA ARG A 260 -11.56 11.52 11.92
C ARG A 260 -10.18 11.84 12.50
N CYS A 261 -9.67 13.06 12.25
CA CYS A 261 -8.43 13.56 12.80
C CYS A 261 -8.36 13.38 14.32
N THR A 262 -7.63 12.35 14.75
CA THR A 262 -7.34 12.07 16.16
C THR A 262 -6.48 13.18 16.79
N SER A 263 -5.79 13.99 15.98
CA SER A 263 -4.94 15.11 16.40
C SER A 263 -5.70 16.35 16.90
N LEU A 264 -6.99 16.52 16.57
CA LEU A 264 -7.83 17.61 17.08
C LEU A 264 -8.70 17.22 18.28
N SER A 265 -8.63 15.95 18.70
CA SER A 265 -9.49 15.39 19.76
C SER A 265 -8.82 15.42 21.13
N HIS A 266 -8.19 16.54 21.50
CA HIS A 266 -8.05 16.86 22.92
C HIS A 266 -9.42 17.34 23.43
N LYS A 267 -10.23 16.38 23.90
CA LYS A 267 -11.39 16.54 24.79
C LYS A 267 -12.18 17.86 24.65
N GLN A 268 -13.17 17.92 23.77
CA GLN A 268 -14.43 18.57 24.19
C GLN A 268 -15.23 17.57 25.00
N ALA A 269 -14.89 17.50 26.28
CA ALA A 269 -15.71 16.85 27.28
C ALA A 269 -17.08 17.55 27.34
N GLY A 270 -18.12 16.78 27.02
CA GLY A 270 -19.47 16.95 27.54
C GLY A 270 -20.22 18.23 27.17
N LYS A 271 -21.23 18.07 26.30
CA LYS A 271 -22.58 18.52 26.64
C LYS A 271 -23.61 17.66 25.89
N SER A 272 -24.51 17.11 26.69
CA SER A 272 -25.63 16.25 26.35
C SER A 272 -26.48 16.79 25.20
N ARG A 273 -26.98 15.90 24.32
CA ARG A 273 -28.24 16.14 23.61
C ARG A 273 -28.97 14.85 23.26
N THR A 274 -30.28 14.95 23.45
CA THR A 274 -31.39 13.99 23.37
C THR A 274 -31.62 13.37 21.98
N PRO A 275 -32.38 12.26 21.88
CA PRO A 275 -32.52 11.50 20.63
C PRO A 275 -33.40 12.24 19.62
N GLN A 276 -32.91 12.44 18.39
CA GLN A 276 -33.73 12.95 17.27
C GLN A 276 -33.81 11.95 16.10
N GLN A 277 -34.97 12.02 15.47
CA GLN A 277 -35.69 11.09 14.58
C GLN A 277 -35.00 10.71 13.25
N PRO A 278 -35.48 9.65 12.56
CA PRO A 278 -34.94 9.20 11.28
C PRO A 278 -35.25 10.19 10.15
N VAL A 279 -34.24 10.46 9.31
CA VAL A 279 -34.32 11.40 8.17
C VAL A 279 -34.48 10.62 6.87
N GLN A 280 -35.41 11.03 6.01
CA GLN A 280 -35.69 10.45 4.68
C GLN A 280 -34.74 11.00 3.60
N HIS A 281 -34.40 10.16 2.62
CA HIS A 281 -33.63 10.54 1.43
C HIS A 281 -34.59 10.75 0.25
N GLU A 282 -34.47 11.88 -0.45
CA GLU A 282 -35.10 12.08 -1.76
C GLU A 282 -34.05 12.25 -2.86
N VAL A 283 -34.30 11.65 -4.02
CA VAL A 283 -33.46 11.68 -5.22
C VAL A 283 -34.16 12.55 -6.25
N TRP A 284 -33.49 13.58 -6.75
CA TRP A 284 -33.98 14.39 -7.87
C TRP A 284 -33.13 14.15 -9.12
N LEU A 285 -33.82 13.94 -10.26
CA LEU A 285 -33.22 13.90 -11.58
C LEU A 285 -33.25 15.32 -12.16
N CYS A 286 -32.09 15.91 -12.46
CA CYS A 286 -32.03 17.19 -13.16
C CYS A 286 -32.44 17.01 -14.63
N PRO A 287 -33.33 17.85 -15.19
CA PRO A 287 -33.56 17.90 -16.62
C PRO A 287 -32.34 18.50 -17.33
N ALA A 288 -31.94 17.89 -18.46
CA ALA A 288 -30.88 18.40 -19.31
C ALA A 288 -31.23 19.80 -19.86
N SER A 289 -30.42 20.81 -19.55
CA SER A 289 -30.47 22.11 -20.22
C SER A 289 -29.91 21.98 -21.63
N LYS A 290 -30.76 22.28 -22.63
CA LYS A 290 -30.39 22.37 -24.04
C LYS A 290 -29.58 23.64 -24.29
N VAL A 291 -28.27 23.52 -24.52
CA VAL A 291 -27.56 24.24 -25.59
C VAL A 291 -26.42 23.34 -26.07
N ALA A 292 -26.43 23.00 -27.36
CA ALA A 292 -25.52 22.04 -27.97
C ALA A 292 -24.25 22.72 -28.51
N ALA A 293 -23.08 22.15 -28.19
CA ALA A 293 -21.97 21.97 -29.14
C ALA A 293 -20.99 20.87 -28.65
N ARG A 294 -21.13 19.68 -29.25
CA ARG A 294 -20.20 18.53 -29.36
C ARG A 294 -19.34 18.09 -28.15
N GLY A 295 -19.72 16.92 -27.61
CA GLY A 295 -18.87 16.02 -26.79
C GLY A 295 -19.62 15.48 -25.58
N GLN A 296 -19.83 14.17 -25.49
CA GLN A 296 -20.81 13.50 -24.60
C GLN A 296 -20.76 13.91 -23.11
N PRO A 297 -21.91 14.22 -22.47
CA PRO A 297 -22.00 14.37 -21.02
C PRO A 297 -22.27 13.01 -20.33
N GLN A 298 -21.41 12.63 -19.39
CA GLN A 298 -21.68 11.54 -18.44
C GLN A 298 -22.60 12.04 -17.31
N PRO A 299 -23.45 11.17 -16.70
CA PRO A 299 -24.32 11.57 -15.62
C PRO A 299 -23.48 11.86 -14.36
N ALA A 300 -23.40 13.14 -13.97
CA ALA A 300 -22.90 13.53 -12.67
C ALA A 300 -23.95 13.21 -11.60
N LEU A 301 -23.66 12.25 -10.72
CA LEU A 301 -24.42 12.02 -9.51
C LEU A 301 -23.92 12.99 -8.44
N LEU A 302 -24.75 13.99 -8.12
CA LEU A 302 -24.48 14.98 -7.08
C LEU A 302 -25.37 14.66 -5.89
N VAL A 303 -24.79 14.12 -4.82
CA VAL A 303 -25.50 13.86 -3.57
C VAL A 303 -25.41 15.12 -2.72
N SER A 304 -26.51 15.88 -2.67
CA SER A 304 -26.65 17.05 -1.78
C SER A 304 -27.69 16.76 -0.71
N ARG A 305 -27.40 17.16 0.53
CA ARG A 305 -28.38 17.17 1.63
C ARG A 305 -28.98 18.56 1.74
N SER A 306 -30.25 18.73 1.41
CA SER A 306 -31.02 19.92 1.76
C SER A 306 -31.64 19.75 3.15
N GLN A 307 -31.44 20.72 4.03
CA GLN A 307 -32.31 20.92 5.20
C GLN A 307 -33.40 21.89 4.75
N SER A 308 -34.66 21.48 4.81
CA SER A 308 -35.79 22.40 4.61
C SER A 308 -35.68 23.56 5.61
N PRO A 309 -35.97 24.81 5.21
CA PRO A 309 -35.87 25.94 6.12
C PRO A 309 -36.93 25.86 7.22
N LEU A 310 -36.56 26.25 8.45
CA LEU A 310 -37.51 26.45 9.54
C LEU A 310 -38.42 27.66 9.21
N PRO A 311 -39.73 27.61 9.55
CA PRO A 311 -40.59 28.77 9.38
C PRO A 311 -40.13 29.90 10.31
N PRO A 312 -40.38 31.18 9.95
CA PRO A 312 -40.00 32.30 10.81
C PRO A 312 -40.85 32.27 12.09
N VAL A 313 -40.19 32.31 13.24
CA VAL A 313 -40.86 32.58 14.52
C VAL A 313 -40.58 34.04 14.85
N THR A 314 -41.65 34.84 14.81
CA THR A 314 -41.74 36.17 15.42
C THR A 314 -41.83 36.05 16.95
N TRP A 315 -41.37 37.10 17.63
CA TRP A 315 -41.25 37.38 19.08
C TRP A 315 -39.84 37.20 19.64
#